data_AF-A0A4Q2ZAP5-F1
#
_entry.id   AF-A0A4Q2ZAP5-F1
#
_cell.length_a   1.000
_cell.length_b   1.000
_cell.length_c   1.000
_cell.angle_alpha   90.00
_cell.angle_beta   90.00
_cell.angle_gamma   90.00
#
_symmetry.space_group_name_H-M   'P 1'
#
loop_
_entity.id
_entity.type
_entity.pdbx_description
1 polymer ?
#
loop_
_entity_poly.entity_id
_entity_poly.type
_entity_poly.pdbx_seq_one_letter_code
_entity_poly.pdbx_strand_id
1 'polypeptide(L)'
;LLYIGLNAAFLVAAPVEALRGEKEIAHVAAAALFGPKVGQAVSGLLALGLFASVSALLWAGPRVLAAMGRDIRALGFFTPGPSGIPLRPLIFQAVLSIALVFAGDINFLVNYTQTGLTLCTLLTVFGVILLRKRGQAVSMGTLVPALIFVAFTGFVIVRLFFAQPGPAVAGILTAAACALLWFPIRRFST
;
A
#
# COMPACT_ATOMS: atom_id res chain seq x y z
N LEU A 1 -20.25 2.00 6.45
CA LEU A 1 -21.61 1.63 6.02
C LEU A 1 -21.60 0.90 4.67
N LEU A 2 -21.11 1.52 3.59
CA LEU A 2 -21.08 0.88 2.25
C LEU A 2 -20.38 -0.48 2.23
N TYR A 3 -19.19 -0.59 2.84
CA TYR A 3 -18.46 -1.87 2.91
C TYR A 3 -19.27 -2.97 3.63
N ILE A 4 -19.90 -2.62 4.75
CA ILE A 4 -20.71 -3.57 5.54
C ILE A 4 -21.96 -3.97 4.74
N GLY A 5 -22.66 -3.00 4.14
CA GLY A 5 -23.84 -3.28 3.32
C GLY A 5 -23.53 -4.13 2.10
N LEU A 6 -22.40 -3.89 1.43
CA LEU A 6 -21.96 -4.68 0.29
C LEU A 6 -21.62 -6.13 0.70
N ASN A 7 -20.87 -6.32 1.79
CA ASN A 7 -20.55 -7.67 2.28
C ASN A 7 -21.81 -8.41 2.78
N ALA A 8 -22.75 -7.71 3.41
CA ALA A 8 -24.04 -8.29 3.77
C ALA A 8 -24.84 -8.72 2.53
N ALA A 9 -24.84 -7.90 1.48
CA ALA A 9 -25.48 -8.24 0.20
C ALA A 9 -24.84 -9.49 -0.43
N PHE A 10 -23.51 -9.63 -0.39
CA PHE A 10 -22.83 -10.84 -0.89
C PHE A 10 -23.24 -12.11 -0.12
N LEU A 11 -23.32 -12.04 1.21
CA LEU A 11 -23.74 -13.18 2.04
C LEU A 11 -25.20 -13.58 1.85
N VAL A 12 -26.07 -12.63 1.48
CA VAL A 12 -27.46 -12.91 1.12
C VAL A 12 -27.59 -13.45 -0.30
N ALA A 13 -26.71 -13.04 -1.21
CA ALA A 13 -26.76 -13.38 -2.63
C ALA A 13 -26.41 -14.84 -2.94
N ALA A 14 -25.43 -15.41 -2.23
CA ALA A 14 -24.88 -16.72 -2.54
C ALA A 14 -24.43 -17.45 -1.27
N PRO A 15 -24.48 -18.80 -1.27
CA PRO A 15 -24.01 -19.59 -0.14
C PRO A 15 -22.51 -19.36 0.08
N VAL A 16 -22.08 -19.39 1.34
CA VAL A 16 -20.71 -19.07 1.76
C VAL A 16 -19.69 -20.00 1.07
N GLU A 17 -20.09 -21.24 0.81
CA GLU A 17 -19.31 -22.25 0.09
C GLU A 17 -18.98 -21.82 -1.34
N ALA A 18 -19.91 -21.15 -2.02
CA ALA A 18 -19.71 -20.64 -3.38
C ALA A 18 -18.92 -19.33 -3.43
N LEU A 19 -18.75 -18.64 -2.30
CA LEU A 19 -17.95 -17.42 -2.19
C LEU A 19 -16.53 -17.69 -1.68
N ARG A 20 -16.31 -18.85 -1.05
CA ARG A 20 -15.05 -19.20 -0.41
C ARG A 20 -13.99 -19.55 -1.44
N GLY A 21 -12.92 -18.77 -1.49
CA GLY A 21 -11.81 -18.99 -2.43
C GLY A 21 -12.05 -18.38 -3.81
N GLU A 22 -13.21 -17.76 -4.03
CA GLU A 22 -13.49 -17.04 -5.26
C GLU A 22 -12.81 -15.68 -5.29
N LYS A 23 -12.10 -15.41 -6.38
CA LYS A 23 -11.42 -14.12 -6.59
C LYS A 23 -12.41 -13.05 -7.09
N GLU A 24 -13.47 -13.47 -7.78
CA GLU A 24 -14.47 -12.59 -8.40
C GLU A 24 -15.82 -12.66 -7.66
N ILE A 25 -15.78 -12.47 -6.33
CA ILE A 25 -16.95 -12.56 -5.42
C ILE A 25 -18.15 -11.74 -5.92
N ALA A 26 -17.88 -10.54 -6.46
CA ALA A 26 -18.92 -9.65 -6.97
C ALA A 26 -19.61 -10.18 -8.23
N HIS A 27 -18.88 -10.87 -9.11
CA HIS A 27 -19.46 -11.52 -10.29
C HIS A 27 -20.42 -12.63 -9.87
N VAL A 28 -19.95 -13.51 -8.99
CA VAL A 28 -20.73 -14.65 -8.48
C VAL A 28 -22.01 -14.17 -7.80
N ALA A 29 -21.90 -13.18 -6.92
CA ALA A 29 -23.06 -12.61 -6.23
C ALA A 29 -24.06 -11.95 -7.20
N ALA A 30 -23.57 -11.17 -8.17
CA ALA A 30 -24.43 -10.50 -9.15
C ALA A 30 -25.10 -11.50 -10.11
N ALA A 31 -24.37 -12.54 -10.52
CA ALA A 31 -24.90 -13.61 -11.37
C ALA A 31 -25.97 -14.44 -10.64
N ALA A 32 -25.77 -14.72 -9.34
CA ALA A 32 -26.74 -15.43 -8.53
C ALA A 32 -28.04 -14.63 -8.30
N LEU A 33 -27.93 -13.32 -8.07
CA LEU A 33 -29.09 -12.45 -7.80
C LEU A 33 -29.87 -12.04 -9.06
N PHE A 34 -29.15 -11.67 -10.12
CA PHE A 34 -29.73 -10.97 -11.28
C PHE A 34 -29.50 -11.70 -12.61
N GLY A 35 -28.85 -12.87 -12.57
CA GLY A 35 -28.53 -13.67 -13.74
C GLY A 35 -27.20 -13.33 -14.42
N PRO A 36 -26.76 -14.17 -15.37
CA PRO A 36 -25.39 -14.14 -15.91
C PRO A 36 -25.05 -12.86 -16.68
N LYS A 37 -26.03 -12.25 -17.37
CA LYS A 37 -25.82 -10.99 -18.11
C LYS A 37 -25.44 -9.83 -17.18
N VAL A 38 -26.08 -9.73 -16.02
CA VAL A 38 -25.78 -8.70 -15.03
C VAL A 38 -24.45 -8.98 -14.34
N GLY A 39 -24.15 -10.26 -14.06
CA GLY A 39 -22.83 -10.67 -13.58
C GLY A 39 -21.69 -10.17 -14.47
N GLN A 40 -21.82 -10.33 -15.80
CA GLN A 40 -20.83 -9.83 -16.76
C GLN A 40 -20.73 -8.29 -16.78
N ALA A 41 -21.87 -7.59 -16.72
CA ALA A 41 -21.87 -6.13 -16.67
C ALA A 41 -21.17 -5.59 -15.41
N VAL A 42 -21.39 -6.23 -14.25
CA VAL A 42 -20.72 -5.89 -12.99
C VAL A 42 -19.22 -6.16 -13.07
N SER A 43 -18.79 -7.29 -13.63
CA SER A 43 -17.36 -7.55 -13.87
C SER A 43 -16.72 -6.50 -14.77
N GLY A 44 -17.42 -6.07 -15.84
CA GLY A 44 -16.97 -4.98 -16.70
C GLY A 44 -16.80 -3.66 -15.96
N LEU A 45 -17.77 -3.31 -15.09
CA LEU A 45 -17.69 -2.11 -14.26
C LEU A 45 -16.51 -2.17 -13.27
N LEU A 46 -16.26 -3.33 -12.66
CA LEU A 46 -15.11 -3.53 -11.78
C LEU A 46 -13.79 -3.45 -12.53
N ALA A 47 -13.70 -4.03 -13.72
CA ALA A 47 -12.52 -3.94 -14.58
C ALA A 47 -12.20 -2.47 -14.94
N LEU A 48 -13.23 -1.68 -15.28
CA LEU A 48 -13.08 -0.24 -15.52
C LEU A 48 -12.62 0.51 -14.26
N GLY A 49 -13.19 0.18 -13.09
CA GLY A 49 -12.78 0.77 -11.81
C GLY A 49 -11.32 0.46 -11.45
N LEU A 50 -10.87 -0.77 -11.68
CA LEU A 50 -9.48 -1.18 -11.50
C LEU A 50 -8.55 -0.44 -12.47
N PHE A 51 -8.93 -0.34 -13.75
CA PHE A 51 -8.17 0.40 -14.75
C PHE A 51 -8.01 1.88 -14.36
N ALA A 52 -9.11 2.53 -13.94
CA ALA A 52 -9.09 3.90 -13.46
C ALA A 52 -8.19 4.08 -12.23
N SER A 53 -8.25 3.14 -11.28
CA SER A 53 -7.43 3.16 -10.06
C SER A 53 -5.94 3.00 -10.36
N VAL A 54 -5.56 2.06 -11.24
CA VAL A 54 -4.18 1.86 -11.68
C VAL A 54 -3.66 3.11 -12.42
N SER A 55 -4.47 3.70 -13.28
CA SER A 55 -4.14 4.95 -13.97
C SER A 55 -3.85 6.07 -12.96
N ALA A 56 -4.71 6.27 -11.96
CA ALA A 56 -4.49 7.27 -10.91
C ALA A 56 -3.18 7.03 -10.13
N LEU A 57 -2.88 5.77 -9.78
CA LEU A 57 -1.65 5.39 -9.08
C LEU A 57 -0.38 5.62 -9.93
N LEU A 58 -0.49 5.48 -11.25
CA LEU A 58 0.60 5.75 -12.18
C LEU A 58 0.99 7.24 -12.18
N TRP A 59 0.05 8.15 -11.91
CA TRP A 59 0.33 9.57 -11.74
C TRP A 59 0.81 9.94 -10.33
N ALA A 60 0.29 9.27 -9.31
CA ALA A 60 0.61 9.57 -7.92
C ALA A 60 2.01 9.07 -7.51
N GLY A 61 2.36 7.83 -7.86
CA GLY A 61 3.60 7.18 -7.42
C GLY A 61 4.90 7.91 -7.81
N PRO A 62 5.09 8.35 -9.07
CA PRO A 62 6.32 9.00 -9.52
C PRO A 62 6.62 10.31 -8.79
N ARG A 63 5.61 10.97 -8.23
CA ARG A 63 5.76 12.23 -7.48
C ARG A 63 6.51 12.04 -6.17
N VAL A 64 6.39 10.87 -5.54
CA VAL A 64 7.13 10.55 -4.30
C VAL A 64 8.63 10.46 -4.60
N LEU A 65 9.00 9.67 -5.61
CA LEU A 65 10.39 9.48 -6.00
C LEU A 65 11.00 10.76 -6.59
N ALA A 66 10.19 11.58 -7.28
CA ALA A 66 10.57 12.91 -7.73
C ALA A 66 10.87 13.89 -6.58
N ALA A 67 10.06 13.85 -5.51
CA ALA A 67 10.31 14.67 -4.31
C ALA A 67 11.60 14.21 -3.60
N MET A 68 11.75 12.90 -3.43
CA MET A 68 12.98 12.29 -2.90
C MET A 68 14.22 12.69 -3.71
N GLY A 69 14.13 12.75 -5.04
CA GLY A 69 15.26 13.17 -5.89
C GLY A 69 15.70 14.62 -5.66
N ARG A 70 14.78 15.52 -5.28
CA ARG A 70 15.11 16.92 -4.95
C ARG A 70 15.80 17.03 -3.59
N ASP A 71 15.33 16.26 -2.62
CA ASP A 71 15.79 16.36 -1.24
C ASP A 71 17.07 15.53 -0.97
N ILE A 72 17.33 14.52 -1.82
CA ILE A 72 18.40 13.54 -1.61
C ILE A 72 19.33 13.55 -2.82
N ARG A 73 20.55 14.07 -2.64
CA ARG A 73 21.55 14.21 -3.71
C ARG A 73 21.86 12.90 -4.45
N ALA A 74 21.90 11.76 -3.73
CA ALA A 74 22.12 10.45 -4.31
C ALA A 74 20.99 9.99 -5.26
N LEU A 75 19.77 10.51 -5.08
CA LEU A 75 18.62 10.25 -5.93
C LEU A 75 18.38 11.39 -6.94
N GLY A 76 19.34 12.31 -7.11
CA GLY A 76 19.22 13.47 -8.00
C GLY A 76 18.94 13.11 -9.47
N PHE A 77 19.21 11.87 -9.88
CA PHE A 77 18.78 11.35 -11.18
C PHE A 77 17.25 11.42 -11.38
N PHE A 78 16.49 11.23 -10.30
CA PHE A 78 15.03 11.25 -10.28
C PHE A 78 14.41 12.65 -10.14
N THR A 79 15.23 13.69 -10.01
CA THR A 79 14.76 15.08 -9.99
C THR A 79 13.98 15.38 -11.28
N PRO A 80 12.79 15.99 -11.19
CA PRO A 80 12.01 16.39 -12.35
C PRO A 80 12.81 17.31 -13.28
N GLY A 81 12.60 17.14 -14.57
CA GLY A 81 13.14 18.06 -15.57
C GLY A 81 12.47 19.44 -15.53
N PRO A 82 12.89 20.37 -16.40
CA PRO A 82 12.38 21.74 -16.45
C PRO A 82 10.86 21.85 -16.65
N SER A 83 10.24 20.86 -17.28
CA SER A 83 8.79 20.78 -17.50
C SER A 83 7.99 20.42 -16.25
N GLY A 84 8.65 20.07 -15.13
CA GLY A 84 8.01 19.62 -13.89
C GLY A 84 7.42 18.21 -13.95
N ILE A 85 7.49 17.54 -15.11
CA ILE A 85 6.95 16.19 -15.31
C ILE A 85 7.96 15.14 -14.83
N PRO A 86 7.60 14.26 -13.88
CA PRO A 86 8.50 13.24 -13.34
C PRO A 86 8.63 12.02 -14.27
N LEU A 87 9.17 12.23 -15.48
CA LEU A 87 9.27 11.18 -16.50
C LEU A 87 10.21 10.04 -16.10
N ARG A 88 11.40 10.34 -15.53
CA ARG A 88 12.36 9.31 -15.11
C ARG A 88 11.81 8.44 -13.96
N PRO A 89 11.24 9.03 -12.88
CA PRO A 89 10.53 8.26 -11.87
C PRO A 89 9.38 7.40 -12.41
N LEU A 90 8.63 7.92 -13.39
CA LEU A 90 7.53 7.19 -14.03
C LEU A 90 8.03 5.95 -14.77
N ILE A 91 9.06 6.09 -15.60
CA ILE A 91 9.66 4.96 -16.34
C ILE A 91 10.21 3.93 -15.35
N PHE A 92 10.91 4.39 -14.30
CA PHE A 92 11.44 3.50 -13.27
C PHE A 92 10.33 2.71 -12.56
N GLN A 93 9.26 3.38 -12.12
CA GLN A 93 8.12 2.71 -11.50
C GLN A 93 7.46 1.72 -12.46
N ALA A 94 7.25 2.09 -13.73
CA ALA A 94 6.64 1.23 -14.72
C ALA A 94 7.46 -0.05 -14.96
N VAL A 95 8.78 0.08 -15.14
CA VAL A 95 9.69 -1.06 -15.31
C VAL A 95 9.69 -1.95 -14.08
N LEU A 96 9.74 -1.37 -12.87
CA LEU A 96 9.70 -2.12 -11.62
C LEU A 96 8.36 -2.85 -11.45
N SER A 97 7.24 -2.20 -11.75
CA SER A 97 5.91 -2.83 -11.70
C SER A 97 5.80 -3.99 -12.68
N ILE A 98 6.27 -3.84 -13.91
CA ILE A 98 6.28 -4.91 -14.91
C ILE A 98 7.15 -6.08 -14.42
N ALA A 99 8.34 -5.81 -13.89
CA ALA A 99 9.22 -6.85 -13.35
C ALA A 99 8.57 -7.62 -12.19
N LEU A 100 7.89 -6.92 -11.27
CA LEU A 100 7.19 -7.55 -10.15
C LEU A 100 6.00 -8.40 -10.60
N VAL A 101 5.26 -7.98 -11.64
CA VAL A 101 4.17 -8.77 -12.23
C VAL A 101 4.69 -10.10 -12.80
N PHE A 102 5.88 -10.11 -13.41
CA PHE A 102 6.48 -11.35 -13.92
C PHE A 102 7.11 -12.22 -12.82
N ALA A 103 7.57 -11.62 -11.72
CA ALA A 103 8.29 -12.33 -10.67
C ALA A 103 7.41 -12.88 -9.54
N GLY A 104 6.27 -12.26 -9.26
CA GLY A 104 5.54 -12.47 -8.00
C GLY A 104 4.17 -13.14 -8.13
N ASP A 105 3.82 -13.95 -7.13
CA ASP A 105 2.44 -14.35 -6.86
C ASP A 105 1.63 -13.15 -6.32
N ILE A 106 0.36 -13.05 -6.69
CA ILE A 106 -0.49 -11.91 -6.28
C ILE A 106 -0.64 -11.82 -4.75
N ASN A 107 -0.78 -12.94 -4.05
CA ASN A 107 -0.92 -12.93 -2.59
C ASN A 107 0.39 -12.50 -1.94
N PHE A 108 1.52 -12.96 -2.49
CA PHE A 108 2.84 -12.52 -2.04
C PHE A 108 3.02 -11.02 -2.21
N LEU A 109 2.70 -10.47 -3.39
CA LEU A 109 2.85 -9.04 -3.67
C LEU A 109 1.95 -8.17 -2.79
N VAL A 110 0.70 -8.57 -2.57
CA VAL A 110 -0.23 -7.88 -1.66
C VAL A 110 0.32 -7.88 -0.24
N ASN A 111 0.76 -9.03 0.28
CA ASN A 111 1.27 -9.13 1.65
C ASN A 111 2.60 -8.38 1.83
N TYR A 112 3.48 -8.43 0.84
CA TYR A 112 4.74 -7.69 0.82
C TYR A 112 4.51 -6.17 0.87
N THR A 113 3.68 -5.65 -0.03
CA THR A 113 3.38 -4.21 -0.10
C THR A 113 2.62 -3.72 1.13
N GLN A 114 1.65 -4.50 1.62
CA GLN A 114 0.90 -4.18 2.84
C GLN A 114 1.81 -4.14 4.08
N THR A 115 2.74 -5.09 4.21
CA THR A 115 3.70 -5.09 5.33
C THR A 115 4.54 -3.82 5.29
N GLY A 116 5.12 -3.49 4.14
CA GLY A 116 5.95 -2.29 3.98
C GLY A 116 5.20 -1.01 4.33
N LEU A 117 3.99 -0.83 3.79
CA LEU A 117 3.16 0.34 4.06
C LEU A 117 2.75 0.43 5.53
N THR A 118 2.40 -0.70 6.14
CA THR A 118 1.98 -0.76 7.55
C THR A 118 3.15 -0.41 8.46
N LEU A 119 4.36 -0.90 8.16
CA LEU A 119 5.58 -0.56 8.89
C LEU A 119 5.93 0.92 8.75
N CYS A 120 5.91 1.48 7.54
CA CYS A 120 6.15 2.90 7.31
C CYS A 120 5.14 3.78 8.05
N THR A 121 3.86 3.40 8.05
CA THR A 121 2.81 4.12 8.76
C THR A 121 3.00 4.04 10.27
N LEU A 122 3.37 2.86 10.80
CA LEU A 122 3.69 2.69 12.21
C LEU A 122 4.86 3.60 12.62
N LEU A 123 5.94 3.63 11.85
CA LEU A 123 7.10 4.48 12.12
C LEU A 123 6.74 5.97 12.06
N THR A 124 5.89 6.36 11.11
CA THR A 124 5.40 7.75 10.97
C THR A 124 4.64 8.19 12.22
N VAL A 125 3.67 7.38 12.68
CA VAL A 125 2.87 7.70 13.87
C VAL A 125 3.71 7.59 15.14
N PHE A 126 4.65 6.65 15.21
CA PHE A 126 5.61 6.55 16.31
C PHE A 126 6.47 7.82 16.43
N GLY A 127 6.79 8.47 15.31
CA GLY A 127 7.48 9.77 15.29
C GLY A 127 6.77 10.85 16.10
N VAL A 128 5.43 10.86 16.15
CA VAL A 128 4.64 11.81 16.95
C VAL A 128 4.92 11.64 18.45
N ILE A 129 5.04 10.39 18.91
CA ILE A 129 5.35 10.07 20.30
C ILE A 129 6.78 10.52 20.63
N LEU A 130 7.72 10.32 19.70
CA LEU A 130 9.12 10.74 19.88
C LEU A 130 9.26 12.26 19.90
N LEU A 131 8.54 12.99 19.05
CA LEU A 131 8.49 14.46 19.04
C LEU A 131 8.03 15.00 20.40
N ARG A 132 7.00 14.41 21.00
CA ARG A 132 6.55 14.78 22.34
C ARG A 132 7.60 14.53 23.41
N LYS A 133 8.29 13.39 23.36
CA LYS A 133 9.40 13.09 24.28
C LYS A 133 10.56 14.07 24.15
N ARG A 134 10.75 14.67 22.97
CA ARG A 134 11.76 15.71 22.68
C ARG A 134 11.30 17.13 23.07
N GLY A 135 10.20 17.27 23.81
CA GLY A 135 9.72 18.55 24.32
C GLY A 135 8.89 19.36 23.32
N GLN A 136 8.50 18.80 22.17
CA GLN A 136 7.59 19.48 21.25
C GLN A 136 6.15 19.46 21.80
N ALA A 137 5.41 20.55 21.59
CA ALA A 137 4.03 20.69 22.03
C ALA A 137 3.08 19.83 21.18
N VAL A 138 2.94 18.55 21.54
CA VAL A 138 1.97 17.62 20.95
C VAL A 138 0.75 17.54 21.86
N SER A 139 -0.43 17.88 21.32
CA SER A 139 -1.69 17.86 22.08
C SER A 139 -2.03 16.45 22.58
N MET A 140 -2.77 16.35 23.70
CA MET A 140 -3.28 15.05 24.17
C MET A 140 -4.26 14.41 23.18
N GLY A 141 -5.05 15.23 22.47
CA GLY A 141 -5.98 14.75 21.44
C GLY A 141 -5.30 14.08 20.25
N THR A 142 -4.01 14.37 20.01
CA THR A 142 -3.21 13.71 18.98
C THR A 142 -2.40 12.53 19.55
N LEU A 143 -1.94 12.62 20.81
CA LEU A 143 -1.12 11.57 21.42
C LEU A 143 -1.92 10.30 21.72
N VAL A 144 -3.12 10.41 22.30
CA VAL A 144 -3.90 9.23 22.70
C VAL A 144 -4.25 8.35 21.49
N PRO A 145 -4.76 8.89 20.37
CA PRO A 145 -4.95 8.10 19.16
C PRO A 145 -3.65 7.52 18.60
N ALA A 146 -2.54 8.27 18.66
CA ALA A 146 -1.24 7.78 18.19
C ALA A 146 -0.74 6.57 18.99
N LEU A 147 -0.90 6.57 20.32
CA LEU A 147 -0.54 5.44 21.18
C LEU A 147 -1.38 4.21 20.88
N ILE A 148 -2.70 4.37 20.74
CA ILE A 148 -3.62 3.28 20.40
C ILE A 148 -3.27 2.71 19.01
N PHE A 149 -3.04 3.58 18.03
CA PHE A 149 -2.67 3.19 16.68
C PHE A 149 -1.36 2.40 16.66
N VAL A 150 -0.32 2.87 17.35
CA VAL A 150 0.98 2.18 17.42
C VAL A 150 0.85 0.83 18.11
N ALA A 151 0.09 0.74 19.21
CA ALA A 151 -0.12 -0.52 19.92
C ALA A 151 -0.84 -1.55 19.03
N PHE A 152 -1.94 -1.15 18.39
CA PHE A 152 -2.71 -2.04 17.52
C PHE A 152 -1.94 -2.44 16.26
N THR A 153 -1.32 -1.48 15.59
CA THR A 153 -0.54 -1.73 14.38
C THR A 153 0.70 -2.56 14.67
N GLY A 154 1.35 -2.34 15.82
CA GLY A 154 2.46 -3.16 16.28
C GLY A 154 2.04 -4.62 16.49
N PHE A 155 0.88 -4.85 17.11
CA PHE A 155 0.31 -6.18 17.25
C PHE A 155 0.03 -6.83 15.88
N VAL A 156 -0.53 -6.09 14.92
CA VAL A 156 -0.78 -6.59 13.56
C VAL A 156 0.51 -7.02 12.87
N ILE A 157 1.58 -6.21 12.93
CA ILE A 157 2.88 -6.55 12.32
C ILE A 157 3.45 -7.83 12.94
N VAL A 158 3.41 -7.95 14.27
CA VAL A 158 3.88 -9.17 14.97
C VAL A 158 3.09 -10.39 14.51
N ARG A 159 1.76 -10.28 14.41
CA ARG A 159 0.90 -11.37 13.92
C ARG A 159 1.19 -11.72 12.47
N LEU A 160 1.43 -10.73 11.62
CA LEU A 160 1.75 -10.94 10.21
C LEU A 160 3.09 -11.66 10.03
N PHE A 161 4.08 -11.33 10.86
CA PHE A 161 5.37 -12.01 10.88
C PHE A 161 5.25 -13.50 11.20
N PHE A 162 4.43 -13.87 12.19
CA PHE A 162 4.19 -15.28 12.52
C PHE A 162 3.30 -16.01 11.51
N ALA A 163 2.36 -15.32 10.88
CA ALA A 163 1.43 -15.93 9.92
C ALA A 163 2.08 -16.18 8.56
N GLN A 164 2.87 -15.22 8.05
CA GLN A 164 3.53 -15.30 6.74
C GLN A 164 4.94 -14.69 6.81
N PRO A 165 5.94 -15.45 7.31
CA PRO A 165 7.27 -14.92 7.57
C PRO A 165 7.99 -14.43 6.30
N GLY A 166 7.79 -15.07 5.16
CA GLY A 166 8.45 -14.69 3.89
C GLY A 166 8.16 -13.25 3.46
N PRO A 167 6.90 -12.89 3.14
CA PRO A 167 6.52 -11.52 2.77
C PRO A 167 6.84 -10.50 3.85
N ALA A 168 6.65 -10.87 5.12
CA ALA A 168 6.87 -9.98 6.25
C ALA A 168 8.35 -9.61 6.40
N VAL A 169 9.24 -10.60 6.35
CA VAL A 169 10.70 -10.41 6.39
C VAL A 169 11.15 -9.59 5.18
N ALA A 170 10.67 -9.90 3.97
CA ALA A 170 11.02 -9.13 2.78
C ALA A 170 10.64 -7.65 2.93
N GLY A 171 9.43 -7.36 3.44
CA GLY A 171 8.99 -5.98 3.69
C GLY A 171 9.84 -5.25 4.73
N ILE A 172 10.16 -5.92 5.85
CA ILE A 172 11.02 -5.37 6.90
C ILE A 172 12.45 -5.14 6.37
N LEU A 173 12.99 -6.08 5.60
CA LEU A 173 14.31 -5.97 4.98
C LEU A 173 14.37 -4.82 3.99
N THR A 174 13.35 -4.64 3.15
CA THR A 174 13.27 -3.48 2.25
C THR A 174 13.26 -2.18 3.05
N ALA A 175 12.45 -2.09 4.10
CA ALA A 175 12.41 -0.89 4.95
C ALA A 175 13.74 -0.64 5.68
N ALA A 176 14.37 -1.70 6.20
CA ALA A 176 15.67 -1.64 6.85
C ALA A 176 16.79 -1.26 5.86
N ALA A 177 16.76 -1.79 4.64
CA ALA A 177 17.68 -1.43 3.56
C ALA A 177 17.51 0.04 3.18
N CYS A 178 16.28 0.54 3.04
CA CYS A 178 16.01 1.96 2.82
C CYS A 178 16.54 2.84 3.96
N ALA A 179 16.37 2.41 5.22
CA ALA A 179 16.90 3.12 6.38
C ALA A 179 18.43 3.07 6.47
N LEU A 180 19.05 1.93 6.11
CA LEU A 180 20.50 1.76 6.10
C LEU A 180 21.15 2.53 4.97
N LEU A 181 20.52 2.61 3.79
CA LEU A 181 20.97 3.44 2.67
C LEU A 181 20.89 4.94 3.02
N TRP A 182 19.98 5.34 3.91
CA TRP A 182 19.88 6.73 4.38
C TRP A 182 21.12 7.20 5.17
N PHE A 183 21.71 6.36 6.02
CA PHE A 183 22.87 6.73 6.85
C PHE A 183 24.14 7.15 6.07
N PRO A 184 24.62 6.40 5.05
CA PRO A 184 25.75 6.81 4.22
C PRO A 184 25.39 8.01 3.32
N ILE A 185 24.15 8.09 2.83
CA ILE A 185 23.68 9.23 2.02
C ILE A 185 23.70 10.54 2.82
N ARG A 186 23.33 10.51 4.10
CA ARG A 186 23.44 11.68 4.99
C ARG A 186 24.89 12.14 5.19
N ARG A 187 25.86 11.22 5.16
CA ARG A 187 27.29 11.51 5.36
C ARG A 187 27.97 12.16 4.15
N PHE A 188 27.41 11.97 2.94
CA PHE A 188 27.87 12.61 1.71
C PHE A 188 27.12 13.92 1.36
N SER A 189 26.14 14.32 2.18
CA SER A 189 25.31 15.50 1.96
C SER A 189 25.62 16.68 2.91
N THR A 190 26.63 16.54 3.77
CA THR A 190 27.31 17.64 4.48
C THR A 190 28.63 17.92 3.79
#